data_AF-A0A920J285-F1
#
_entry.id   AF-A0A920J285-F1
#
_cell.length_a   1.000
_cell.length_b   1.000
_cell.length_c   1.000
_cell.angle_alpha   90.00
_cell.angle_beta   90.00
_cell.angle_gamma   90.00
#
_symmetry.space_group_name_H-M   'P 1'
#
loop_
_entity.id
_entity.type
_entity.pdbx_description
1 polymer ?
#
loop_
_entity_poly.entity_id
_entity_poly.type
_entity_poly.pdbx_seq_one_letter_code
_entity_poly.pdbx_strand_id
1 'polypeptide(L)' 'MTKVETHNHPTAISPFPGASTGSGGEIRDEGATGGLGQSLRQAYVVFQFQTLESQDMKNTGKV' A
#
# COMPACT_ATOMS: atom_id res chain seq x y z
N MET A 1 3.29 -19.09 -4.32
CA MET A 1 2.47 -18.78 -3.14
C MET A 1 1.45 -17.72 -3.54
N THR A 2 0.38 -17.51 -2.78
CA THR A 2 -0.48 -16.33 -2.94
C THR A 2 -0.79 -15.80 -1.55
N LYS A 3 -0.28 -14.60 -1.24
CA LYS A 3 -0.47 -13.90 0.03
C LYS A 3 -1.05 -12.52 -0.29
N VAL A 4 -1.88 -12.01 0.62
CA VAL A 4 -2.31 -10.61 0.60
C VAL A 4 -2.13 -10.07 2.01
N GLU A 5 -1.62 -8.85 2.08
CA GLU A 5 -1.45 -8.10 3.34
C GLU A 5 -2.09 -6.73 3.22
N THR A 6 -2.36 -6.11 4.36
CA THR A 6 -2.85 -4.73 4.42
C THR A 6 -1.95 -3.92 5.35
N HIS A 7 -1.86 -2.62 5.10
CA HIS A 7 -1.12 -1.68 5.96
C HIS A 7 -1.94 -0.41 6.21
N ASN A 8 -3.22 -0.61 6.52
CA ASN A 8 -4.21 0.46 6.55
C ASN A 8 -3.89 1.53 7.61
N HIS A 9 -3.70 1.11 8.88
CA HIS A 9 -3.45 2.06 9.97
C HIS A 9 -2.15 2.88 9.76
N PRO A 10 -1.00 2.27 9.44
CA PRO A 10 0.22 3.05 9.16
C PRO A 10 0.09 3.97 7.94
N THR A 11 -0.59 3.51 6.89
CA THR A 11 -0.76 4.28 5.64
C THR A 11 -1.67 5.49 5.83
N ALA A 12 -2.67 5.41 6.72
CA ALA A 12 -3.51 6.55 7.07
C ALA A 12 -2.72 7.66 7.82
N ILE A 13 -1.71 7.28 8.60
CA ILE A 13 -0.90 8.22 9.41
C ILE A 13 0.26 8.79 8.58
N SER A 14 0.98 7.93 7.86
CA SER A 14 2.12 8.31 7.05
C SER A 14 2.11 7.51 5.74
N PRO A 15 1.55 8.07 4.66
CA PRO A 15 1.22 7.30 3.46
C PRO A 15 2.41 6.61 2.82
N PHE A 16 3.53 7.32 2.67
CA PHE A 16 4.72 6.79 2.00
C PHE A 16 5.34 5.61 2.77
N PRO A 17 5.80 5.77 4.03
CA PRO A 17 6.37 4.65 4.75
C PRO A 17 5.34 3.56 5.08
N GLY A 18 4.06 3.89 5.26
CA GLY A 18 3.00 2.89 5.47
C GLY A 18 2.82 1.96 4.26
N ALA A 19 2.75 2.52 3.04
CA ALA A 19 2.63 1.72 1.83
C ALA A 19 3.92 0.91 1.54
N SER A 20 5.09 1.53 1.68
CA SER A 20 6.38 0.86 1.43
C SER A 20 6.64 -0.29 2.40
N THR A 21 6.32 -0.13 3.68
CA THR A 21 6.48 -1.21 4.67
C THR A 21 5.46 -2.32 4.50
N GLY A 22 4.23 -2.00 4.04
CA GLY A 22 3.23 -3.00 3.65
C GLY A 22 3.69 -3.89 2.50
N SER A 23 4.19 -3.30 1.40
CA SER A 23 4.77 -4.06 0.29
C SER A 23 6.01 -4.84 0.73
N GLY A 24 6.89 -4.22 1.54
CA GLY A 24 8.08 -4.90 2.05
C GLY A 24 7.77 -6.07 2.99
N GLY A 25 6.68 -6.01 3.75
CA GLY A 25 6.20 -7.11 4.61
C GLY A 25 5.79 -8.32 3.78
N GLU A 26 4.88 -8.11 2.84
CA GLU A 26 4.36 -9.16 1.96
C GLU A 26 5.47 -9.83 1.14
N ILE A 27 6.43 -9.04 0.65
CA ILE A 27 7.60 -9.55 -0.08
C ILE A 27 8.46 -10.49 0.78
N ARG A 28 8.71 -10.11 2.03
CA ARG A 28 9.51 -10.95 2.96
C ARG A 28 8.75 -12.21 3.33
N ASP A 29 7.44 -12.13 3.49
CA ASP A 29 6.59 -13.27 3.84
C ASP A 29 6.55 -14.31 2.71
N GLU A 30 6.44 -13.88 1.45
CA GLU A 30 6.58 -14.80 0.33
C GLU A 30 8.00 -15.38 0.27
N GLY A 31 9.02 -14.55 0.50
CA GLY A 31 10.42 -14.97 0.57
C GLY A 31 10.73 -16.01 1.65
N ALA A 32 10.04 -15.94 2.79
CA ALA A 32 10.21 -16.88 3.91
C ALA A 32 9.40 -18.18 3.74
N THR A 33 8.52 -18.26 2.73
CA THR A 33 7.68 -19.43 2.52
C THR A 33 8.48 -20.59 1.92
N GLY A 34 8.46 -21.77 2.55
CA GLY A 34 9.21 -22.95 2.11
C GLY A 34 10.71 -22.84 2.42
N GLY A 35 11.31 -23.90 2.98
CA GLY A 35 12.65 -23.86 3.58
C GLY A 35 13.85 -23.53 2.66
N LEU A 36 13.61 -23.25 1.38
CA LEU A 36 14.63 -22.88 0.40
C LEU A 36 14.54 -21.40 -0.04
N GLY A 37 13.56 -20.64 0.46
CA GLY A 37 13.30 -19.27 0.05
C GLY A 37 12.65 -19.20 -1.33
N GLN A 38 11.43 -18.65 -1.42
CA GLN A 38 10.74 -18.49 -2.69
C GLN A 38 11.02 -17.11 -3.28
N SER A 39 11.25 -17.04 -4.58
CA SER A 39 11.33 -15.74 -5.26
C SER A 39 9.91 -15.24 -5.54
N LEU A 40 9.64 -13.97 -5.24
CA LEU A 40 8.46 -13.31 -5.80
C LEU A 40 8.53 -13.33 -7.31
N ARG A 41 7.37 -13.61 -7.92
CA ARG A 41 7.20 -13.56 -9.37
C ARG A 41 6.48 -12.31 -9.84
N GLN A 42 5.45 -11.89 -9.13
CA GLN A 42 4.63 -10.71 -9.44
C GLN A 42 4.02 -10.15 -8.15
N ALA A 43 3.88 -8.83 -8.10
CA ALA A 43 3.25 -8.13 -6.98
C ALA A 43 2.18 -7.18 -7.48
N TYR A 44 1.06 -7.11 -6.76
CA TYR A 44 -0.02 -6.17 -7.01
C TYR A 44 -0.19 -5.26 -5.80
N VAL A 45 -0.29 -3.95 -6.04
CA VAL A 45 -0.56 -2.96 -5.00
C VAL A 45 -1.93 -2.36 -5.25
N VAL A 46 -2.79 -2.42 -4.25
CA VAL A 46 -4.16 -1.90 -4.33
C VAL A 46 -4.34 -0.80 -3.31
N PHE A 47 -4.83 0.35 -3.77
CA PHE A 47 -5.18 1.46 -2.91
C PHE A 47 -6.67 1.77 -3.06
N GLN A 48 -7.31 2.02 -1.92
CA GLN A 48 -8.63 2.61 -1.88
C GLN A 48 -8.56 3.88 -1.04
N PHE A 49 -8.97 5.00 -1.64
CA PHE A 49 -9.04 6.30 -1.00
C PHE A 49 -10.47 6.82 -1.03
N GLN A 50 -10.78 7.74 -0.11
CA GLN A 50 -11.96 8.59 -0.23
C GLN A 50 -11.75 9.60 -1.37
N THR A 51 -12.84 10.17 -1.89
CA THR A 51 -12.77 11.24 -2.87
C THR A 51 -11.98 12.42 -2.30
N LEU A 52 -11.06 12.95 -3.10
CA LEU A 52 -10.38 14.19 -2.77
C LEU A 52 -11.24 15.37 -3.22
N GLU A 53 -11.63 16.24 -2.30
CA GLU A 53 -12.06 17.57 -2.68
C GLU A 53 -10.82 18.42 -2.96
N SER A 54 -10.71 18.95 -4.19
CA SER A 54 -9.61 19.83 -4.53
C SER A 54 -9.66 21.08 -3.65
N GLN A 55 -8.58 21.34 -2.91
CA GLN A 55 -8.45 22.58 -2.12
C GLN A 55 -8.41 23.81 -3.03
N ASP A 56 -8.01 23.66 -4.30
CA ASP A 56 -8.12 24.73 -5.30
C ASP A 56 -9.56 25.15 -5.56
N MET A 57 -10.53 24.22 -5.50
CA MET A 57 -11.95 24.55 -5.64
C MET A 57 -12.52 25.28 -4.41
N LYS A 58 -11.93 25.06 -3.23
CA LYS A 58 -12.34 25.75 -2.00
C LYS A 58 -11.75 27.15 -1.88
N ASN A 59 -10.52 27.35 -2.38
CA ASN A 59 -9.80 28.62 -2.26
C ASN A 59 -9.99 29.58 -3.45
N THR A 60 -10.54 29.15 -4.60
CA THR A 60 -10.76 30.03 -5.76
C THR A 60 -12.16 30.62 -5.85
N GLY A 61 -13.09 30.24 -4.96
CA GLY A 61 -14.45 30.80 -4.93
C GLY A 61 -15.27 30.59 -6.21
N LYS A 62 -14.83 29.70 -7.11
CA LYS A 62 -15.55 29.37 -8.34
C LYS A 62 -16.53 28.24 -8.08
N VAL A 63 -17.77 28.62 -7.76
CA VAL A 63 -18.95 28.00 -8.37
C VAL A 63 -19.07 28.48 -9.82
#